data_AF-A0A6I3TK27-F1
#
_entry.id   AF-A0A6I3TK27-F1
#
_cell.length_a   1.000
_cell.length_b   1.000
_cell.length_c   1.000
_cell.angle_alpha   90.00
_cell.angle_beta   90.00
_cell.angle_gamma   90.00
#
_symmetry.space_group_name_H-M   'P 1'
#
loop_
_entity.id
_entity.type
_entity.pdbx_description
1 polymer ?
#
loop_
_entity_poly.entity_id
_entity_poly.type
_entity_poly.pdbx_seq_one_letter_code
_entity_poly.pdbx_strand_id
1 'polypeptide(L)'
;MLETDPYITSGRYLVVPKDAPNQKVTASLPVAHELESLQRDILALQAGMDVLTIEEPWKASEVLSGAKPILIVEGMSVGFLPKELFEKTICFYTDEETELKRRLARDTTVRNRYASFILASHQMRREQYLRYYKETESKADILVDQSEDKFDVKRT
;
A
#
# COMPACT_ATOMS: atom_id res chain seq x y z
N MET A 1 -3.59 10.02 -11.36
CA MET A 1 -3.53 8.93 -10.38
C MET A 1 -2.75 9.47 -9.20
N LEU A 2 -3.26 9.27 -8.00
CA LEU A 2 -2.59 9.64 -6.77
C LEU A 2 -1.96 8.36 -6.19
N GLU A 3 -0.65 8.25 -6.29
CA GLU A 3 0.12 7.17 -5.67
C GLU A 3 0.31 7.46 -4.18
N THR A 4 0.09 6.46 -3.33
CA THR A 4 0.13 6.62 -1.87
C THR A 4 1.48 6.32 -1.24
N ASP A 5 2.44 5.79 -2.00
CA ASP A 5 3.80 5.49 -1.52
C ASP A 5 4.50 6.68 -0.83
N PRO A 6 4.42 7.94 -1.34
CA PRO A 6 4.96 9.12 -0.66
C PRO A 6 4.30 9.48 0.68
N TYR A 7 3.12 8.90 0.97
CA TYR A 7 2.44 9.09 2.25
C TYR A 7 2.88 8.07 3.30
N ILE A 8 3.74 7.11 2.94
CA ILE A 8 4.32 6.17 3.88
C ILE A 8 5.55 6.80 4.54
N THR A 9 5.41 7.20 5.80
CA THR A 9 6.44 7.89 6.58
C THR A 9 7.81 7.23 6.51
N SER A 10 8.80 8.03 6.12
CA SER A 10 10.21 7.67 6.24
C SER A 10 10.65 7.50 7.71
N GLY A 11 9.92 8.12 8.65
CA GLY A 11 10.14 8.08 10.11
C GLY A 11 9.69 6.81 10.83
N ARG A 12 9.12 5.81 10.14
CA ARG A 12 8.59 4.58 10.74
C ARG A 12 9.58 3.76 11.60
N TYR A 13 10.89 4.05 11.53
CA TYR A 13 11.90 3.44 12.41
C TYR A 13 11.83 3.95 13.85
N LEU A 14 11.11 5.05 14.10
CA LEU A 14 10.87 5.62 15.43
C LEU A 14 9.76 4.88 16.20
N VAL A 15 9.07 3.94 15.55
CA VAL A 15 7.98 3.17 16.13
C VAL A 15 8.36 1.68 16.09
N VAL A 16 7.99 0.94 17.14
CA VAL A 16 8.18 -0.51 17.20
C VAL A 16 6.85 -1.21 17.55
N PRO A 17 6.55 -2.40 16.99
CA PRO A 17 5.39 -3.17 17.40
C PRO A 17 5.53 -3.58 18.87
N LYS A 18 4.52 -3.30 19.70
CA LYS A 18 4.53 -3.60 21.13
C LYS A 18 4.86 -5.06 21.44
N ASP A 19 4.27 -5.98 20.69
CA ASP A 19 4.43 -7.43 20.92
C ASP A 19 5.63 -8.03 20.17
N ALA A 20 6.36 -7.23 19.39
CA ALA A 20 7.55 -7.65 18.66
C ALA A 20 8.53 -6.46 18.50
N PRO A 21 9.13 -5.98 19.61
CA PRO A 21 9.90 -4.73 19.63
C PRO A 21 11.18 -4.77 18.76
N ASN A 22 11.67 -5.96 18.44
CA ASN A 22 12.82 -6.16 17.55
C ASN A 22 12.44 -6.19 16.06
N GLN A 23 11.15 -6.14 15.73
CA GLN A 23 10.66 -6.21 14.36
C GLN A 23 10.54 -4.81 13.76
N LYS A 24 11.08 -4.63 12.55
CA LYS A 24 10.93 -3.39 11.79
C LYS A 24 9.46 -3.15 11.42
N VAL A 25 8.96 -1.93 11.60
CA VAL A 25 7.62 -1.54 11.14
C VAL A 25 7.57 -1.52 9.61
N THR A 26 6.54 -2.18 9.07
CA THR A 26 6.25 -2.21 7.64
C THR A 26 5.08 -1.29 7.30
N ALA A 27 4.80 -1.11 6.00
CA ALA A 27 3.64 -0.35 5.54
C ALA A 27 2.29 -1.03 5.89
N SER A 28 2.29 -2.25 6.44
CA SER A 28 1.07 -2.89 6.93
C SER A 28 0.53 -2.28 8.22
N LEU A 29 1.26 -1.38 8.89
CA LEU A 29 0.74 -0.67 10.06
C LEU A 29 0.22 0.72 9.67
N PRO A 30 -0.95 1.15 10.18
CA PRO A 30 -1.51 2.48 9.88
C PRO A 30 -0.64 3.64 10.36
N VAL A 31 0.07 3.48 11.50
CA VAL A 31 0.98 4.51 12.03
C VAL A 31 2.17 4.81 11.11
N ALA A 32 2.42 3.95 10.12
CA ALA A 32 3.45 4.19 9.12
C ALA A 32 3.01 5.20 8.05
N HIS A 33 1.78 5.74 8.09
CA HIS A 33 1.19 6.54 7.01
C HIS A 33 0.73 7.92 7.49
N GLU A 34 0.93 8.93 6.65
CA GLU A 34 0.39 10.30 6.78
C GLU A 34 -1.07 10.34 6.28
N LEU A 35 -1.96 9.60 6.96
CA LEU A 35 -3.34 9.39 6.49
C LEU A 35 -4.16 10.69 6.39
N GLU A 36 -3.97 11.63 7.32
CA GLU A 36 -4.69 12.92 7.31
C GLU A 36 -4.28 13.78 6.11
N SER A 37 -2.98 13.77 5.76
CA SER A 37 -2.47 14.46 4.57
C SER A 37 -3.03 13.83 3.30
N LEU A 38 -3.08 12.49 3.23
CA LEU A 38 -3.66 11.78 2.09
C LEU A 38 -5.16 12.08 1.94
N GLN A 39 -5.92 12.05 3.04
CA GLN A 39 -7.33 12.37 3.03
C GLN A 39 -7.59 13.81 2.56
N ARG A 40 -6.80 14.77 3.07
CA ARG A 40 -6.87 16.17 2.62
C ARG A 40 -6.67 16.28 1.10
N ASP A 41 -5.66 15.61 0.57
CA ASP A 41 -5.29 15.71 -0.84
C ASP A 41 -6.32 15.03 -1.76
N ILE A 42 -6.91 13.92 -1.31
CA ILE A 42 -8.06 13.29 -1.99
C ILE A 42 -9.25 14.24 -2.05
N LEU A 43 -9.63 14.84 -0.92
CA LEU A 43 -10.76 15.78 -0.85
C LEU A 43 -10.51 17.02 -1.71
N ALA A 44 -9.27 17.51 -1.75
CA ALA A 44 -8.90 18.63 -2.59
C ALA A 44 -9.09 18.32 -4.08
N LEU A 45 -8.61 17.17 -4.54
CA LEU A 45 -8.78 16.71 -5.92
C LEU A 45 -10.26 16.50 -6.27
N GLN A 46 -11.06 15.92 -5.35
CA GLN A 46 -12.51 15.75 -5.54
C GLN A 46 -13.26 17.09 -5.64
N ALA A 47 -12.76 18.13 -4.98
CA ALA A 47 -13.30 19.49 -5.06
C ALA A 47 -12.81 20.27 -6.30
N GLY A 48 -12.05 19.65 -7.20
CA GLY A 48 -11.52 20.28 -8.41
C GLY A 48 -10.27 21.12 -8.19
N MET A 49 -9.61 21.01 -7.03
CA MET A 49 -8.37 21.73 -6.74
C MET A 49 -7.14 20.93 -7.19
N ASP A 50 -6.16 21.63 -7.72
CA ASP A 50 -4.86 21.04 -8.05
C ASP A 50 -4.04 20.81 -6.76
N VAL A 51 -3.32 19.68 -6.71
CA VAL A 51 -2.48 19.30 -5.57
C VAL A 51 -1.05 19.07 -6.02
N LEU A 52 -0.07 19.58 -5.28
CA LEU A 52 1.34 19.23 -5.44
C LEU A 52 1.64 17.99 -4.58
N THR A 53 2.08 16.89 -5.20
CA THR A 53 2.39 15.66 -4.45
C THR A 53 3.61 15.83 -3.56
N ILE A 54 3.68 15.03 -2.49
CA ILE A 54 4.85 14.94 -1.61
C ILE A 54 6.10 14.54 -2.43
N GLU A 55 7.19 15.27 -2.23
CA GLU A 55 8.50 14.94 -2.80
C GLU A 55 9.21 13.90 -1.91
N GLU A 56 9.78 12.88 -2.54
CA GLU A 56 10.60 11.85 -1.90
C GLU A 56 11.95 11.71 -2.62
N PRO A 57 13.01 11.18 -1.98
CA PRO A 57 14.32 11.00 -2.63
C PRO A 57 14.31 10.17 -3.92
N TRP A 58 13.25 9.38 -4.14
CA TRP A 58 13.05 8.54 -5.33
C TRP A 58 11.92 9.03 -6.26
N LYS A 59 11.19 10.08 -5.91
CA LYS A 59 10.07 10.62 -6.70
C LYS A 59 9.94 12.14 -6.51
N ALA A 60 10.18 12.89 -7.59
CA ALA A 60 9.96 14.33 -7.61
C ALA A 60 8.47 14.67 -7.45
N SER A 61 8.16 15.82 -6.85
CA SER A 61 6.78 16.31 -6.74
C SER A 61 6.18 16.61 -8.11
N GLU A 62 4.91 16.28 -8.31
CA GLU A 62 4.13 16.59 -9.51
C GLU A 62 2.83 17.31 -9.14
N VAL A 63 2.32 18.15 -10.04
CA VAL A 63 0.99 18.75 -9.89
C VAL A 63 -0.05 17.79 -10.46
N LEU A 64 -0.92 17.29 -9.59
CA LEU A 64 -2.12 16.55 -9.98
C LEU A 64 -3.27 17.52 -10.17
N SER A 65 -3.84 17.53 -11.37
CA SER A 65 -4.98 18.40 -11.65
C SER A 65 -6.30 17.83 -11.11
N GLY A 66 -7.05 18.66 -10.39
CA GLY A 66 -8.40 18.35 -9.90
C GLY A 66 -9.47 18.42 -11.01
N ALA A 67 -9.14 18.95 -12.18
CA ALA A 67 -10.08 19.02 -13.32
C ALA A 67 -10.35 17.66 -13.99
N LYS A 68 -9.65 16.58 -13.57
CA LYS A 68 -9.81 15.26 -14.17
C LYS A 68 -11.12 14.62 -13.68
N PRO A 69 -11.89 13.98 -14.58
CA PRO A 69 -13.18 13.40 -14.23
C PRO A 69 -13.09 12.13 -13.37
N ILE A 70 -11.92 11.50 -13.31
CA ILE A 70 -11.68 10.26 -12.56
C ILE A 70 -10.40 10.40 -11.75
N LEU A 71 -10.53 10.18 -10.43
CA LEU A 71 -9.41 10.06 -9.51
C LEU A 71 -9.19 8.57 -9.18
N ILE A 72 -8.01 8.06 -9.52
CA ILE A 72 -7.53 6.75 -9.06
C ILE A 72 -6.52 7.00 -7.95
N VAL A 73 -6.78 6.43 -6.77
CA VAL A 73 -5.85 6.43 -5.62
C VAL A 73 -5.31 5.02 -5.46
N GLU A 74 -3.99 4.85 -5.47
CA GLU A 74 -3.35 3.54 -5.54
C GLU A 74 -2.30 3.36 -4.44
N GLY A 75 -2.27 2.15 -3.87
CA GLY A 75 -1.29 1.71 -2.86
C GLY A 75 -1.90 1.39 -1.49
N MET A 76 -1.05 1.00 -0.55
CA MET A 76 -1.50 0.39 0.72
C MET A 76 -2.26 1.36 1.63
N SER A 77 -1.98 2.66 1.57
CA SER A 77 -2.60 3.64 2.48
C SER A 77 -4.13 3.71 2.31
N VAL A 78 -4.64 3.35 1.13
CA VAL A 78 -6.08 3.27 0.83
C VAL A 78 -6.81 2.34 1.79
N GLY A 79 -6.20 1.22 2.19
CA GLY A 79 -6.82 0.24 3.09
C GLY A 79 -7.13 0.79 4.49
N PHE A 80 -6.49 1.89 4.90
CA PHE A 80 -6.67 2.52 6.21
C PHE A 80 -7.59 3.72 6.20
N LEU A 81 -7.99 4.22 5.02
CA LEU A 81 -8.87 5.38 4.90
C LEU A 81 -10.36 4.98 5.04
N PRO A 82 -11.22 5.94 5.44
CA PRO A 82 -12.67 5.74 5.42
C PRO A 82 -13.17 5.34 4.02
N LYS A 83 -14.03 4.32 3.93
CA LYS A 83 -14.56 3.80 2.66
C LYS A 83 -15.38 4.87 1.92
N GLU A 84 -16.00 5.76 2.67
CA GLU A 84 -16.88 6.82 2.20
C GLU A 84 -16.16 7.86 1.34
N LEU A 85 -14.82 7.90 1.37
CA LEU A 85 -14.02 8.73 0.47
C LEU A 85 -14.01 8.21 -0.97
N PHE A 86 -14.43 6.95 -1.21
CA PHE A 86 -14.30 6.28 -2.48
C PHE A 86 -15.66 5.82 -3.01
N GLU A 87 -15.97 6.16 -4.26
CA GLU A 87 -17.16 5.65 -4.95
C GLU A 87 -17.05 4.15 -5.25
N LYS A 88 -15.82 3.68 -5.50
CA LYS A 88 -15.47 2.27 -5.72
C LYS A 88 -14.09 1.94 -5.18
N THR A 89 -13.97 0.74 -4.62
CA THR A 89 -12.74 0.19 -4.07
C THR A 89 -12.41 -1.16 -4.70
N ILE A 90 -11.15 -1.35 -5.07
CA ILE A 90 -10.64 -2.60 -5.67
C ILE A 90 -9.44 -3.07 -4.85
N CYS A 91 -9.51 -4.29 -4.32
CA CYS A 91 -8.42 -4.93 -3.61
C CYS A 91 -7.78 -5.99 -4.49
N PHE A 92 -6.46 -5.90 -4.70
CA PHE A 92 -5.66 -6.95 -5.35
C PHE A 92 -5.04 -7.84 -4.27
N TYR A 93 -5.61 -9.02 -4.07
CA TYR A 93 -5.12 -10.01 -3.12
C TYR A 93 -4.13 -10.97 -3.78
N THR A 94 -3.10 -11.40 -3.05
CA THR A 94 -2.18 -12.45 -3.49
C THR A 94 -1.83 -13.33 -2.29
N ASP A 95 -1.88 -14.65 -2.48
CA ASP A 95 -1.42 -15.58 -1.47
C ASP A 95 0.09 -15.45 -1.20
N GLU A 96 0.51 -16.02 -0.07
CA GLU A 96 1.89 -15.94 0.40
C GLU A 96 2.88 -16.61 -0.55
N GLU A 97 2.52 -17.77 -1.09
CA GLU A 97 3.40 -18.56 -1.95
C GLU A 97 3.70 -17.83 -3.26
N THR A 98 2.65 -17.29 -3.89
CA THR A 98 2.72 -16.52 -5.14
C THR A 98 3.47 -15.21 -4.90
N GLU A 99 3.19 -14.49 -3.81
CA GLU A 99 3.91 -13.27 -3.45
C GLU A 99 5.42 -13.55 -3.25
N LEU A 100 5.76 -14.59 -2.48
CA LEU A 100 7.14 -14.97 -2.21
C LEU A 100 7.87 -15.35 -3.49
N LYS A 101 7.26 -16.19 -4.35
CA LYS A 101 7.84 -16.60 -5.64
C LYS A 101 8.15 -15.38 -6.52
N ARG A 102 7.18 -14.47 -6.68
CA ARG A 102 7.36 -13.23 -7.47
C ARG A 102 8.44 -12.33 -6.86
N ARG A 103 8.45 -12.19 -5.54
CA ARG A 103 9.43 -11.37 -4.82
C ARG A 103 10.84 -11.94 -4.91
N LEU A 104 11.02 -13.25 -4.77
CA LEU A 104 12.31 -13.91 -4.96
C LEU A 104 12.85 -13.65 -6.36
N ALA A 105 12.04 -13.91 -7.40
CA ALA A 105 12.45 -13.70 -8.79
C ALA A 105 12.86 -12.24 -9.06
N ARG A 106 12.07 -11.27 -8.59
CA ARG A 106 12.34 -9.84 -8.76
C ARG A 106 13.56 -9.38 -7.97
N ASP A 107 13.63 -9.66 -6.67
CA ASP A 107 14.62 -9.05 -5.78
C ASP A 107 16.02 -9.69 -5.93
N THR A 108 16.13 -10.95 -6.39
CA THR A 108 17.43 -11.54 -6.75
C THR A 108 17.96 -10.99 -8.08
N THR A 109 17.09 -10.89 -9.09
CA THR A 109 17.49 -10.49 -10.46
C THR A 109 17.70 -8.98 -10.59
N VAL A 110 16.77 -8.18 -10.05
CA VAL A 110 16.76 -6.72 -10.25
C VAL A 110 17.51 -5.99 -9.15
N ARG A 111 17.48 -6.51 -7.91
CA ARG A 111 18.03 -5.82 -6.73
C ARG A 111 19.27 -6.49 -6.14
N ASN A 112 19.76 -7.56 -6.78
CA ASN A 112 20.95 -8.34 -6.38
C ASN A 112 20.96 -8.69 -4.88
N ARG A 113 19.80 -9.09 -4.33
CA ARG A 113 19.63 -9.46 -2.92
C ARG A 113 19.79 -10.97 -2.73
N TYR A 114 20.37 -11.38 -1.60
CA TYR A 114 20.44 -12.79 -1.21
C TYR A 114 19.05 -13.37 -0.92
N ALA A 115 18.78 -14.58 -1.41
CA ALA A 115 17.51 -15.27 -1.21
C ALA A 115 17.16 -15.45 0.27
N SER A 116 18.15 -15.76 1.11
CA SER A 116 17.98 -15.90 2.57
C SER A 116 17.45 -14.62 3.24
N PHE A 117 17.93 -13.46 2.81
CA PHE A 117 17.43 -12.16 3.29
C PHE A 117 15.99 -11.90 2.82
N ILE A 118 15.66 -12.27 1.59
CA ILE A 118 14.30 -12.11 1.04
C ILE A 118 13.31 -12.96 1.84
N LEU A 119 13.66 -14.22 2.12
CA LEU A 119 12.84 -15.15 2.91
C LEU A 119 12.56 -14.60 4.32
N ALA A 120 13.61 -14.26 5.07
CA ALA A 120 13.46 -13.73 6.43
C ALA A 120 12.62 -12.44 6.48
N SER A 121 12.89 -11.52 5.55
CA SER A 121 12.13 -10.26 5.48
C SER A 121 10.70 -10.45 4.95
N HIS A 122 10.41 -11.50 4.18
CA HIS A 122 9.06 -11.82 3.73
C HIS A 122 8.21 -12.35 4.88
N GLN A 123 8.72 -13.27 5.68
CA GLN A 123 8.03 -13.78 6.87
C GLN A 123 7.61 -12.65 7.80
N MET A 124 8.54 -11.75 8.13
CA MET A 124 8.25 -10.58 8.97
C MET A 124 7.16 -9.66 8.37
N ARG A 125 7.17 -9.46 7.04
CA ARG A 125 6.15 -8.65 6.36
C ARG A 125 4.80 -9.34 6.37
N ARG A 126 4.78 -10.65 6.14
CA ARG A 126 3.55 -11.45 6.09
C ARG A 126 2.84 -11.46 7.44
N GLU A 127 3.58 -11.63 8.53
CA GLU A 127 3.04 -11.53 9.90
C GLU A 127 2.34 -10.20 10.15
N GLN A 128 2.97 -9.08 9.80
CA GLN A 128 2.37 -7.75 9.98
C GLN A 128 1.18 -7.52 9.04
N TYR A 129 1.25 -8.01 7.79
CA TYR A 129 0.11 -7.97 6.88
C TYR A 129 -1.09 -8.75 7.45
N LEU A 130 -0.88 -9.99 7.90
CA LEU A 130 -1.96 -10.83 8.46
C LEU A 130 -2.59 -10.18 9.69
N ARG A 131 -1.77 -9.51 10.51
CA ARG A 131 -2.22 -8.92 11.77
C ARG A 131 -2.88 -7.55 11.63
N TYR A 132 -2.41 -6.72 10.71
CA TYR A 132 -2.79 -5.30 10.67
C TYR A 132 -3.46 -4.86 9.37
N TYR A 133 -3.26 -5.60 8.27
CA TYR A 133 -3.72 -5.18 6.95
C TYR A 133 -4.79 -6.09 6.36
N LYS A 134 -4.76 -7.40 6.62
CA LYS A 134 -5.67 -8.37 6.00
C LYS A 134 -7.15 -8.03 6.15
N GLU A 135 -7.55 -7.45 7.29
CA GLU A 135 -8.94 -7.05 7.52
C GLU A 135 -9.42 -5.92 6.59
N THR A 136 -8.51 -5.17 5.96
CA THR A 136 -8.91 -4.11 5.01
C THR A 136 -9.43 -4.69 3.69
N GLU A 137 -9.04 -5.93 3.35
CA GLU A 137 -9.42 -6.57 2.08
C GLU A 137 -10.92 -6.83 1.98
N SER A 138 -11.57 -7.19 3.09
CA SER A 138 -13.00 -7.46 3.15
C SER A 138 -13.86 -6.20 3.03
N LYS A 139 -13.26 -5.01 3.12
CA LYS A 139 -13.96 -3.72 2.96
C LYS A 139 -14.14 -3.34 1.50
N ALA A 140 -13.36 -3.93 0.59
CA ALA A 140 -13.37 -3.59 -0.82
C ALA A 140 -14.66 -4.06 -1.52
N ASP A 141 -15.14 -3.27 -2.48
CA ASP A 141 -16.30 -3.63 -3.31
C ASP A 141 -15.95 -4.77 -4.28
N ILE A 142 -14.71 -4.77 -4.77
CA ILE A 142 -14.20 -5.77 -5.69
C ILE A 142 -12.89 -6.33 -5.12
N LEU A 143 -12.80 -7.66 -5.04
CA LEU A 143 -11.56 -8.37 -4.72
C LEU A 143 -11.09 -9.12 -5.95
N VAL A 144 -9.89 -8.79 -6.42
CA VAL A 144 -9.19 -9.49 -7.49
C VAL A 144 -8.13 -10.37 -6.84
N ASP A 145 -8.39 -11.67 -6.80
CA ASP A 145 -7.44 -12.67 -6.35
C ASP A 145 -6.51 -13.00 -7.51
N GLN A 146 -5.22 -12.67 -7.36
CA GLN A 146 -4.19 -12.90 -8.38
C GLN A 146 -3.18 -13.99 -8.00
N SER A 147 -3.60 -14.91 -7.13
CA SER A 147 -2.85 -16.09 -6.69
C SER A 147 -2.64 -17.10 -7.82
N GLU A 148 -1.61 -17.94 -7.70
CA GLU A 148 -1.21 -18.93 -8.72
C GLU A 148 -0.99 -18.36 -10.13
N ASP A 149 -0.68 -17.06 -10.24
CA ASP A 149 -0.56 -16.36 -11.52
C ASP A 149 -1.84 -16.42 -12.38
N LYS A 150 -3.01 -16.53 -11.72
CA LYS A 150 -4.36 -16.46 -12.31
C LYS A 150 -5.07 -15.19 -11.86
N PHE A 151 -6.29 -14.96 -12.34
CA PHE A 151 -7.16 -13.89 -11.86
C PHE A 151 -8.56 -14.44 -11.59
N ASP A 152 -9.04 -14.29 -10.36
CA ASP A 152 -10.42 -14.54 -9.96
C ASP A 152 -11.02 -13.26 -9.37
N VAL A 153 -12.20 -12.86 -9.86
CA VAL A 153 -12.82 -11.58 -9.52
C VAL A 153 -14.09 -11.81 -8.72
N LYS A 154 -14.06 -11.39 -7.46
CA LYS A 154 -15.17 -11.46 -6.52
C LYS A 154 -15.74 -10.06 -6.31
N ARG A 155 -17.06 -9.95 -6.36
CA ARG A 155 -17.79 -8.69 -6.16
C ARG A 155 -18.68 -8.84 -4.93
N THR A 156 -18.70 -7.81 -4.10
CA THR A 156 -19.48 -7.76 -2.86
C THR A 156 -20.63 -6.78 -2.99
#